data_AF-A0A9P5PY45-F1
#
_entry.id   AF-A0A9P5PY45-F1
#
_cell.length_a   1.000
_cell.length_b   1.000
_cell.length_c   1.000
_cell.angle_alpha   90.00
_cell.angle_beta   90.00
_cell.angle_gamma   90.00
#
_symmetry.space_group_name_H-M   'P 1'
#
loop_
_entity.id
_entity.type
_entity.pdbx_description
1 polymer ?
#
loop_
_entity_poly.entity_id
_entity_poly.type
_entity_poly.pdbx_seq_one_letter_code
_entity_poly.pdbx_strand_id
1 'polypeptide(L)' 'DAAVKQILLTMNEQQSFIIEDLDDNHLVIKADEEFRVRRQLETELEKNTYSLE' A
#
# COMPACT_ATOMS: atom_id res chain seq x y z
N ASP A 1 10.02 1.43 -2.11
CA ASP A 1 10.50 0.08 -1.78
C ASP A 1 9.61 -0.96 -2.42
N ALA A 2 10.16 -1.99 -3.07
CA ALA A 2 9.36 -2.98 -3.79
C ALA A 2 8.40 -3.74 -2.85
N ALA A 3 8.78 -3.91 -1.58
CA ALA A 3 7.93 -4.50 -0.54
C ALA A 3 6.65 -3.68 -0.30
N VAL A 4 6.76 -2.34 -0.27
CA VAL A 4 5.61 -1.44 -0.10
C VAL A 4 4.65 -1.55 -1.28
N LYS A 5 5.16 -1.65 -2.52
CA LYS A 5 4.33 -1.84 -3.71
C LYS A 5 3.53 -3.15 -3.63
N GLN A 6 4.14 -4.25 -3.17
CA GLN A 6 3.44 -5.53 -3.00
C GLN A 6 2.31 -5.46 -1.97
N ILE A 7 2.53 -4.76 -0.85
CA ILE A 7 1.49 -4.53 0.16
C ILE A 7 0.34 -3.72 -0.44
N LEU A 8 0.65 -2.63 -1.16
CA LEU A 8 -0.37 -1.82 -1.83
C LEU A 8 -1.16 -2.60 -2.88
N LEU A 9 -0.52 -3.46 -3.67
CA LEU A 9 -1.19 -4.33 -4.63
C LEU A 9 -2.14 -5.32 -3.94
N THR A 10 -1.69 -5.94 -2.84
CA THR A 10 -2.52 -6.86 -2.03
C THR A 10 -3.73 -6.15 -1.44
N MET A 11 -3.55 -4.92 -0.94
CA MET A 11 -4.64 -4.10 -0.43
C MET A 11 -5.61 -3.71 -1.55
N ASN A 12 -5.09 -3.49 -2.76
CA ASN A 12 -5.89 -3.15 -3.93
C ASN A 12 -6.76 -4.32 -4.43
N GLU A 13 -6.31 -5.56 -4.24
CA GLU A 13 -7.14 -6.75 -4.51
C GLU A 13 -8.36 -6.83 -3.59
N GLN A 14 -8.23 -6.39 -2.33
CA GLN A 14 -9.34 -6.32 -1.38
C GLN A 14 -10.30 -5.18 -1.72
N GLN A 15 -9.75 -4.02 -2.09
CA GLN A 15 -10.52 -2.86 -2.50
C GLN A 15 -9.80 -2.08 -3.59
N SER A 16 -10.41 -1.95 -4.76
CA SER A 16 -9.79 -1.26 -5.89
C SER A 16 -9.66 0.25 -5.67
N PHE A 17 -8.43 0.69 -5.37
CA PHE A 17 -8.06 2.10 -5.20
C PHE A 17 -6.94 2.56 -6.16
N ILE A 18 -6.20 1.62 -6.76
CA ILE A 18 -5.18 1.90 -7.77
C ILE A 18 -5.89 2.24 -9.09
N ILE A 19 -5.54 3.38 -9.66
CA ILE A 19 -6.02 3.85 -10.96
C ILE A 19 -5.07 3.36 -12.05
N GLU A 20 -3.76 3.54 -11.85
CA GLU A 20 -2.74 3.21 -12.85
C GLU A 20 -1.41 2.82 -12.17
N ASP A 21 -0.71 1.84 -12.75
CA ASP A 21 0.65 1.46 -12.37
C ASP A 21 1.61 2.12 -13.37
N LEU A 22 2.48 3.00 -12.88
CA LEU A 22 3.40 3.75 -13.74
C LEU A 22 4.74 3.02 -13.88
N ASP A 23 5.30 2.57 -12.76
CA ASP A 23 6.60 1.91 -12.69
C ASP A 23 6.72 1.05 -11.41
N ASP A 24 7.84 0.35 -11.22
CA ASP A 24 8.16 -0.43 -10.01
C ASP A 24 8.04 0.32 -8.68
N ASN A 25 8.13 1.65 -8.70
CA ASN A 25 8.08 2.48 -7.49
C ASN A 25 6.94 3.52 -7.51
N HIS A 26 6.18 3.61 -8.59
CA HIS A 26 5.18 4.67 -8.79
C HIS A 26 3.82 4.05 -9.11
N LEU A 27 2.82 4.45 -8.32
CA LEU A 27 1.43 4.04 -8.44
C LEU A 27 0.54 5.28 -8.38
N VAL A 28 -0.46 5.34 -9.23
CA VAL A 28 -1.52 6.34 -9.19
C VAL A 28 -2.70 5.74 -8.45
N ILE A 29 -3.14 6.40 -7.37
CA ILE A 29 -4.29 5.99 -6.57
C ILE A 29 -5.36 7.08 -6.53
N LYS A 30 -6.60 6.71 -6.21
CA LYS A 30 -7.66 7.68 -5.96
C LYS A 30 -7.31 8.56 -4.76
N ALA A 31 -7.42 9.88 -4.92
CA ALA A 31 -7.10 10.84 -3.86
C ALA A 31 -7.96 10.63 -2.60
N ASP A 32 -9.24 10.27 -2.76
CA ASP A 32 -10.13 9.93 -1.65
C ASP A 32 -9.61 8.76 -0.79
N GLU A 33 -8.85 7.84 -1.39
CA GLU A 33 -8.36 6.64 -0.73
C GLU A 33 -6.96 6.85 -0.11
N GLU A 34 -6.26 7.95 -0.43
CA GLU A 34 -4.90 8.25 0.04
C GLU A 34 -4.78 8.16 1.57
N PHE A 35 -5.71 8.81 2.28
CA PHE A 35 -5.70 8.84 3.75
C PHE A 35 -5.83 7.45 4.36
N ARG A 36 -6.71 6.62 3.77
CA ARG A 36 -6.93 5.26 4.27
C ARG A 36 -5.77 4.34 3.94
N VAL A 37 -5.28 4.42 2.71
CA VAL A 37 -4.13 3.63 2.23
C VAL A 37 -2.91 3.94 3.07
N ARG A 38 -2.64 5.22 3.39
CA ARG A 38 -1.55 5.62 4.30
C ARG A 38 -1.69 4.97 5.68
N ARG A 39 -2.85 5.11 6.32
CA ARG A 39 -3.14 4.51 7.64
C ARG A 39 -2.97 2.99 7.67
N GLN A 40 -3.49 2.30 6.65
CA GLN A 40 -3.36 0.84 6.56
C GLN A 40 -1.92 0.43 6.30
N LEU A 41 -1.21 1.13 5.42
CA LEU A 41 0.19 0.85 5.12
C LEU A 41 1.06 1.02 6.37
N GLU A 42 0.86 2.10 7.15
CA GLU A 42 1.54 2.28 8.43
C GLU A 42 1.24 1.13 9.41
N THR A 43 -0.03 0.73 9.53
CA THR A 43 -0.43 -0.40 10.39
C THR A 43 0.23 -1.72 9.97
N GLU A 44 0.31 -2.00 8.67
CA GLU A 44 0.91 -3.23 8.15
C GLU A 44 2.44 -3.22 8.28
N LEU A 45 3.07 -2.05 8.16
CA LEU A 45 4.51 -1.85 8.41
C LEU A 45 4.84 -2.00 9.91
N GLU A 46 4.01 -1.47 10.80
CA GLU A 46 4.18 -1.63 12.25
C GLU A 46 4.03 -3.09 12.69
N LYS A 47 3.03 -3.82 12.17
CA LYS A 47 2.89 -5.27 12.42
C LYS A 47 4.10 -6.07 11.94
N ASN A 48 4.67 -5.72 10.79
CA ASN A 48 5.87 -6.37 10.27
C ASN A 48 7.11 -6.03 11.11
N THR A 49 7.21 -4.81 11.63
CA THR A 49 8.33 -4.39 12.49
C THR A 49 8.30 -5.10 13.85
N TYR A 50 7.12 -5.42 14.37
CA TYR A 50 6.95 -6.17 15.62
C TYR A 50 7.20 -7.68 15.51
N SER A 51 7.35 -8.22 14.30
CA SER A 51 7.59 -9.66 14.09
C SER A 51 9.08 -10.00 13.94
N LEU A 52 9.98 -9.02 14.15
CA LEU A 52 11.43 -9.21 14.00
C LEU A 52 12.18 -9.44 15.33
N GLU A 53 11.47 -9.67 16.44
CA GLU A 53 12.04 -10.09 17.74
C GLU A 53 11.60 -11.51 18.15
#